data_AF-Q06Z20-F1
#
_entry.id   AF-Q06Z20-F1
#
_cell.length_a   1.000
_cell.length_b   1.000
_cell.length_c   1.000
_cell.angle_alpha   90.00
_cell.angle_beta   90.00
_cell.angle_gamma   90.00
#
_symmetry.space_group_name_H-M   'P 1'
#
loop_
_entity.id
_entity.type
_entity.pdbx_description
1 polymer ?
#
loop_
_entity_poly.entity_id
_entity_poly.type
_entity_poly.pdbx_seq_one_letter_code
_entity_poly.pdbx_strand_id
1 'polypeptide(L)'
;MPKEAPTTRELITGIDTSGAYPVEYRFTHAKGGNRHLVVVFANFAVKDDYGWSNGVLNPVRANILWIRDRFRDMNSYYLCEGMDFSLEQSVIGLISKVMNALELTPEQVTMWGGSKGGSAALYFGMRYGFGNIVSIVPQFLVGTYVKRVHPKVARFMLGEAVPEENVRAVDALIPDLARSGVARHSNIYLLSSPQDEQYQEQVEPFLGLFQGYDNFNFVFSESPHITRHSDVTRRNVPFLMGLVNMLADGMSPRLGLVRNGYEEPDRDRSAIEGFLAATSAERPSAIPMPVVTHPLPHMELPTDGVYFTGTAPGAVRVSLWEHGKFLGSPSVAPDGTWSWKRDKPWSKGDHLVKAVGWDAEKRRTKGTVVPFTTVAGANAAAPGAPAAAPLAPGQPLPAPTVHTPGAYEQITGTAVRFSGFAPGAAQVGFRAGGTLLGTSRVAADGTWAWDSGWPWQAGMHTVEVFAVDAAGSESPVAPVPFDVMHATAGASPFAY
;
A
#
# COMPACT_ATOMS: atom_id res chain seq x y z
N MET A 1 -0.85 5.83 -24.74
CA MET A 1 -0.93 4.99 -23.52
C MET A 1 -2.40 4.68 -23.29
N PRO A 2 -2.80 3.41 -23.10
CA PRO A 2 -4.17 3.12 -22.69
C PRO A 2 -4.39 3.79 -21.34
N LYS A 3 -5.48 4.55 -21.19
CA LYS A 3 -5.95 5.06 -19.90
C LYS A 3 -5.95 3.91 -18.90
N GLU A 4 -5.33 4.08 -17.73
CA GLU A 4 -5.49 3.14 -16.62
C GLU A 4 -6.99 2.89 -16.43
N ALA A 5 -7.39 1.61 -16.49
CA ALA A 5 -8.77 1.24 -16.22
C ALA A 5 -9.10 1.65 -14.78
N PRO A 6 -10.27 2.26 -14.53
CA PRO A 6 -10.67 2.60 -13.17
C PRO A 6 -10.62 1.35 -12.28
N THR A 7 -9.99 1.49 -11.12
CA THR A 7 -9.76 0.41 -10.15
C THR A 7 -11.06 -0.08 -9.50
N THR A 8 -12.14 0.68 -9.61
CA THR A 8 -13.47 0.38 -9.05
C THR A 8 -14.52 0.29 -10.15
N ARG A 9 -15.40 -0.71 -10.06
CA ARG A 9 -16.56 -0.83 -10.96
C ARG A 9 -17.55 0.28 -10.65
N GLU A 10 -18.22 0.81 -11.67
CA GLU A 10 -19.36 1.72 -11.45
C GLU A 10 -20.45 0.98 -10.66
N LEU A 11 -20.95 1.63 -9.61
CA LEU A 11 -21.96 1.08 -8.72
C LEU A 11 -23.24 1.90 -8.85
N ILE A 12 -24.26 1.28 -9.44
CA ILE A 12 -25.59 1.87 -9.61
C ILE A 12 -26.42 1.51 -8.38
N THR A 13 -27.16 2.48 -7.83
CA THR A 13 -28.12 2.23 -6.74
C THR A 13 -29.52 2.54 -7.25
N GLY A 14 -30.50 1.71 -6.89
CA GLY A 14 -31.88 1.89 -7.33
C GLY A 14 -32.89 1.30 -6.36
N ILE A 15 -34.16 1.60 -6.61
CA ILE A 15 -35.32 1.06 -5.89
C ILE A 15 -36.31 0.60 -6.95
N ASP A 16 -36.66 -0.70 -6.96
CA ASP A 16 -37.74 -1.21 -7.80
C ASP A 16 -39.06 -1.10 -7.04
N THR A 17 -40.02 -0.36 -7.59
CA THR A 17 -41.33 -0.09 -6.98
C THR A 17 -42.47 -0.73 -7.77
N SER A 18 -42.17 -1.68 -8.67
CA SER A 18 -43.18 -2.35 -9.49
C SER A 18 -43.91 -3.49 -8.78
N GLY A 19 -43.38 -3.98 -7.65
CA GLY A 19 -44.03 -4.95 -6.78
C GLY A 19 -44.86 -4.31 -5.66
N ALA A 20 -45.45 -5.15 -4.80
CA ALA A 20 -46.18 -4.69 -3.61
C ALA A 20 -45.24 -4.00 -2.60
N TYR A 21 -43.96 -4.36 -2.61
CA TYR A 21 -42.92 -3.81 -1.75
C TYR A 21 -41.82 -3.13 -2.58
N PRO A 22 -41.35 -1.93 -2.19
CA PRO A 22 -40.17 -1.32 -2.80
C PRO A 22 -38.92 -2.14 -2.43
N VAL A 23 -38.12 -2.52 -3.43
CA VAL A 23 -36.90 -3.31 -3.25
C VAL A 23 -35.67 -2.45 -3.54
N GLU A 24 -34.91 -2.13 -2.51
CA GLU A 24 -33.62 -1.45 -2.62
C GLU A 24 -32.54 -2.39 -3.20
N TYR A 25 -31.82 -1.94 -4.22
CA TYR A 25 -30.76 -2.72 -4.85
C TYR A 25 -29.54 -1.88 -5.23
N ARG A 26 -28.42 -2.58 -5.41
CA ARG A 26 -27.23 -2.09 -6.10
C ARG A 26 -26.90 -2.98 -7.27
N PHE A 27 -26.32 -2.41 -8.31
CA PHE A 27 -25.96 -3.14 -9.51
C PHE A 27 -24.61 -2.69 -10.05
N THR A 28 -23.85 -3.63 -10.62
CA THR A 28 -22.66 -3.33 -11.42
C THR A 28 -22.58 -4.26 -12.62
N HIS A 29 -22.13 -3.70 -13.75
CA HIS A 29 -21.99 -4.45 -14.99
C HIS A 29 -20.81 -5.43 -14.98
N ALA A 30 -20.97 -6.51 -15.75
CA ALA A 30 -19.91 -7.45 -16.09
C ALA A 30 -18.66 -6.75 -16.67
N LYS A 31 -17.47 -7.23 -16.32
CA LYS A 31 -16.22 -6.79 -16.94
C LYS A 31 -15.99 -7.57 -18.22
N GLY A 32 -15.83 -6.86 -19.34
CA GLY A 32 -15.56 -7.49 -20.63
C GLY A 32 -16.73 -8.33 -21.18
N GLY A 33 -17.97 -8.01 -20.81
CA GLY A 33 -19.17 -8.59 -21.45
C GLY A 33 -19.55 -10.02 -21.02
N ASN A 34 -19.04 -10.51 -19.89
CA ASN A 34 -19.42 -11.83 -19.37
C ASN A 34 -20.95 -11.93 -19.15
N ARG A 35 -21.57 -12.97 -19.72
CA ARG A 35 -23.02 -13.22 -19.69
C ARG A 35 -23.44 -14.07 -18.50
N HIS A 36 -23.21 -13.53 -17.31
CA HIS A 36 -23.61 -14.16 -16.05
C HIS A 36 -24.10 -13.10 -15.06
N LEU A 37 -25.03 -13.47 -14.19
CA LEU A 37 -25.54 -12.62 -13.12
C LEU A 37 -25.33 -13.30 -11.76
N VAL A 38 -24.68 -12.60 -10.84
CA VAL A 38 -24.61 -12.99 -9.43
C VAL A 38 -25.60 -12.13 -8.65
N VAL A 39 -26.61 -12.76 -8.06
CA VAL A 39 -27.57 -12.12 -7.16
C VAL A 39 -27.11 -12.35 -5.73
N VAL A 40 -26.77 -11.26 -5.04
CA VAL A 40 -26.21 -11.29 -3.69
C VAL A 40 -27.27 -10.85 -2.69
N PHE A 41 -27.57 -11.73 -1.75
CA PHE A 41 -28.44 -11.46 -0.61
C PHE A 41 -27.59 -11.01 0.60
N ALA A 42 -27.88 -9.81 1.10
CA ALA A 42 -27.26 -9.21 2.27
C ALA A 42 -27.45 -10.02 3.56
N ASN A 43 -26.45 -9.94 4.46
CA ASN A 43 -26.49 -10.55 5.79
C ASN A 43 -27.17 -9.63 6.84
N PHE A 44 -27.21 -10.05 8.10
CA PHE A 44 -27.79 -9.27 9.22
C PHE A 44 -26.86 -8.16 9.76
N ALA A 45 -25.57 -8.22 9.48
CA ALA A 45 -24.55 -7.71 10.40
C ALA A 45 -24.26 -6.20 10.29
N VAL A 46 -24.76 -5.52 9.26
CA VAL A 46 -24.41 -4.11 9.04
C VAL A 46 -25.63 -3.32 8.58
N LYS A 47 -26.06 -2.37 9.41
CA LYS A 47 -27.02 -1.33 9.06
C LYS A 47 -26.42 -0.56 7.86
N ASP A 48 -27.10 -0.59 6.71
CA ASP A 48 -26.68 0.00 5.43
C ASP A 48 -25.78 -0.83 4.49
N ASP A 49 -25.55 -2.12 4.77
CA ASP A 49 -24.81 -3.01 3.86
C ASP A 49 -25.73 -3.77 2.89
N TYR A 50 -25.18 -4.03 1.71
CA TYR A 50 -25.75 -4.83 0.64
C TYR A 50 -25.17 -6.26 0.62
N GLY A 51 -24.28 -6.59 1.57
CA GLY A 51 -23.57 -7.87 1.71
C GLY A 51 -22.53 -8.04 0.62
N TRP A 52 -21.27 -8.30 0.96
CA TRP A 52 -20.18 -8.46 -0.04
C TRP A 52 -20.02 -7.25 -0.99
N SER A 53 -20.62 -6.10 -0.67
CA SER A 53 -20.58 -4.87 -1.47
C SER A 53 -19.37 -3.98 -1.15
N ASN A 54 -18.45 -4.47 -0.32
CA ASN A 54 -17.22 -3.82 0.13
C ASN A 54 -16.05 -3.94 -0.87
N GLY A 55 -16.33 -4.29 -2.12
CA GLY A 55 -15.35 -4.46 -3.18
C GLY A 55 -14.72 -5.85 -3.29
N VAL A 56 -15.03 -6.80 -2.41
CA VAL A 56 -14.54 -8.19 -2.50
C VAL A 56 -14.91 -8.86 -3.82
N LEU A 57 -16.06 -8.51 -4.40
CA LEU A 57 -16.52 -9.04 -5.71
C LEU A 57 -16.03 -8.20 -6.91
N ASN A 58 -15.21 -7.16 -6.71
CA ASN A 58 -14.67 -6.35 -7.81
C ASN A 58 -13.86 -7.15 -8.85
N PRO A 59 -13.12 -8.22 -8.47
CA PRO A 59 -12.42 -9.05 -9.44
C PRO A 59 -13.34 -9.95 -10.29
N VAL A 60 -14.57 -10.22 -9.82
CA VAL A 60 -15.50 -11.15 -10.48
C VAL A 60 -15.97 -10.57 -11.81
N ARG A 61 -15.96 -11.37 -12.89
CA ARG A 61 -16.26 -10.87 -14.24
C ARG A 61 -17.75 -10.73 -14.55
N ALA A 62 -18.64 -11.34 -13.78
CA ALA A 62 -20.10 -11.31 -13.94
C ALA A 62 -20.74 -9.93 -13.65
N ASN A 63 -22.00 -9.76 -14.07
CA ASN A 63 -22.90 -8.74 -13.54
C ASN A 63 -23.23 -9.09 -12.09
N ILE A 64 -23.39 -8.10 -11.23
CA ILE A 64 -23.72 -8.34 -9.83
C ILE A 64 -24.89 -7.46 -9.43
N LEU A 65 -25.95 -8.10 -8.94
CA LEU A 65 -27.12 -7.46 -8.34
C LEU A 65 -27.10 -7.75 -6.85
N TRP A 66 -26.95 -6.73 -6.03
CA TRP A 66 -27.12 -6.84 -4.59
C TRP A 66 -28.52 -6.39 -4.19
N ILE A 67 -29.19 -7.19 -3.37
CA ILE A 67 -30.54 -6.88 -2.87
C ILE A 67 -30.47 -6.66 -1.38
N ARG A 68 -30.92 -5.49 -0.95
CA ARG A 68 -30.97 -5.15 0.47
C ARG A 68 -32.25 -5.69 1.09
N ASP A 69 -32.14 -6.29 2.27
CA ASP A 69 -33.29 -6.74 3.05
C ASP A 69 -33.71 -5.64 4.02
N ARG A 70 -34.42 -4.64 3.51
CA ARG A 70 -34.94 -3.54 4.32
C ARG A 70 -36.34 -3.20 3.85
N PHE A 71 -37.33 -3.71 4.56
CA PHE A 71 -38.74 -3.48 4.30
C PHE A 71 -39.36 -2.85 5.54
N ARG A 72 -39.80 -1.59 5.42
CA ARG A 72 -40.27 -0.77 6.56
C ARG A 72 -39.26 -0.77 7.74
N ASP A 73 -37.99 -0.57 7.40
CA ASP A 73 -36.84 -0.58 8.33
C ASP A 73 -36.58 -1.90 9.07
N MET A 74 -37.16 -3.00 8.58
CA MET A 74 -36.98 -4.34 9.13
C MET A 74 -36.36 -5.29 8.10
N ASN A 75 -35.59 -6.26 8.60
CA ASN A 75 -35.20 -7.43 7.82
C ASN A 75 -36.38 -8.41 7.76
N SER A 76 -36.45 -9.19 6.68
CA SER A 76 -37.57 -10.09 6.38
C SER A 76 -37.14 -11.46 5.87
N TYR A 77 -35.82 -11.73 5.85
CA TYR A 77 -35.24 -12.87 5.11
C TYR A 77 -35.59 -12.86 3.62
N TYR A 78 -36.06 -11.71 3.09
CA TYR A 78 -36.64 -11.56 1.75
C TYR A 78 -37.94 -12.36 1.54
N LEU A 79 -38.62 -12.77 2.62
CA LEU A 79 -39.76 -13.70 2.58
C LEU A 79 -41.11 -13.00 2.78
N CYS A 80 -41.32 -12.34 3.92
CA CYS A 80 -42.66 -11.86 4.25
C CYS A 80 -42.69 -10.74 5.29
N GLU A 81 -43.81 -10.03 5.31
CA GLU A 81 -44.28 -9.16 6.41
C GLU A 81 -45.61 -9.72 6.92
N GLY A 82 -45.70 -10.10 8.19
CA GLY A 82 -46.93 -10.63 8.78
C GLY A 82 -47.51 -11.83 8.03
N MET A 83 -46.66 -12.72 7.51
CA MET A 83 -46.99 -13.84 6.63
C MET A 83 -47.52 -13.46 5.23
N ASP A 84 -47.47 -12.18 4.84
CA ASP A 84 -47.68 -11.77 3.45
C ASP A 84 -46.41 -11.98 2.62
N PHE A 85 -46.46 -12.98 1.74
CA PHE A 85 -45.38 -13.34 0.83
C PHE A 85 -45.36 -12.50 -0.47
N SER A 86 -46.22 -11.49 -0.61
CA SER A 86 -46.11 -10.52 -1.71
C SER A 86 -44.79 -9.71 -1.66
N LEU A 87 -44.13 -9.69 -0.49
CA LEU A 87 -42.76 -9.22 -0.33
C LEU A 87 -41.76 -10.08 -1.11
N GLU A 88 -41.79 -11.39 -0.92
CA GLU A 88 -40.97 -12.36 -1.67
C GLU A 88 -41.21 -12.23 -3.17
N GLN A 89 -42.48 -12.08 -3.59
CA GLN A 89 -42.85 -11.83 -4.99
C GLN A 89 -42.25 -10.53 -5.55
N SER A 90 -42.11 -9.48 -4.73
CA SER A 90 -41.46 -8.23 -5.14
C SER A 90 -39.95 -8.43 -5.35
N VAL A 91 -39.29 -9.24 -4.52
CA VAL A 91 -37.86 -9.56 -4.63
C VAL A 91 -37.57 -10.39 -5.90
N ILE A 92 -38.29 -11.48 -6.13
CA ILE A 92 -38.12 -12.27 -7.38
C ILE A 92 -38.52 -11.45 -8.61
N GLY A 93 -39.49 -10.55 -8.47
CA GLY A 93 -39.88 -9.61 -9.51
C GLY A 93 -38.73 -8.69 -9.95
N LEU A 94 -37.93 -8.17 -9.01
CA LEU A 94 -36.72 -7.42 -9.34
C LEU A 94 -35.68 -8.32 -10.04
N ILE A 95 -35.38 -9.49 -9.46
CA ILE A 95 -34.37 -10.42 -10.00
C ILE A 95 -34.71 -10.79 -11.46
N SER A 96 -35.97 -11.11 -11.72
CA SER A 96 -36.46 -11.49 -13.04
C SER A 96 -36.33 -10.35 -14.05
N LYS A 97 -36.66 -9.10 -13.66
CA LYS A 97 -36.50 -7.93 -14.54
C LYS A 97 -35.04 -7.68 -14.89
N VAL A 98 -34.13 -7.76 -13.92
CA VAL A 98 -32.69 -7.57 -14.15
C VAL A 98 -32.13 -8.67 -15.04
N MET A 99 -32.47 -9.94 -14.77
CA MET A 99 -32.08 -11.08 -15.59
C MET A 99 -32.56 -10.92 -17.04
N ASN A 100 -33.83 -10.55 -17.24
CA ASN A 100 -34.42 -10.34 -18.56
C ASN A 100 -33.80 -9.14 -19.30
N ALA A 101 -33.53 -8.04 -18.59
CA ALA A 101 -32.88 -6.87 -19.17
C ALA A 101 -31.43 -7.14 -19.61
N LEU A 102 -30.78 -8.14 -19.00
CA LEU A 102 -29.46 -8.64 -19.41
C LEU A 102 -29.54 -9.77 -20.45
N GLU A 103 -30.74 -10.14 -20.90
CA GLU A 103 -31.00 -11.25 -21.83
C GLU A 103 -30.39 -12.57 -21.32
N LEU A 104 -30.52 -12.86 -20.03
CA LEU A 104 -30.02 -14.09 -19.40
C LEU A 104 -31.14 -15.08 -19.13
N THR A 105 -30.79 -16.36 -19.06
CA THR A 105 -31.67 -17.43 -18.57
C THR A 105 -31.33 -17.79 -17.11
N PRO A 106 -32.23 -18.49 -16.38
CA PRO A 106 -31.95 -18.91 -14.99
C PRO A 106 -30.65 -19.70 -14.82
N GLU A 107 -30.23 -20.47 -15.82
CA GLU A 107 -28.99 -21.25 -15.83
C GLU A 107 -27.73 -20.36 -15.72
N GLN A 108 -27.83 -19.12 -16.19
CA GLN A 108 -26.74 -18.12 -16.19
C GLN A 108 -26.77 -17.22 -14.94
N VAL A 109 -27.48 -17.63 -13.90
CA VAL A 109 -27.61 -16.88 -12.66
C VAL A 109 -27.05 -17.69 -11.49
N THR A 110 -26.36 -17.00 -10.58
CA THR A 110 -25.92 -17.52 -9.28
C THR A 110 -26.64 -16.78 -8.16
N MET A 111 -27.40 -17.52 -7.36
CA MET A 111 -27.90 -17.05 -6.07
C MET A 111 -26.79 -17.17 -5.03
N TRP A 112 -26.45 -16.08 -4.35
CA TRP A 112 -25.29 -16.00 -3.46
C TRP A 112 -25.65 -15.35 -2.12
N GLY A 113 -25.24 -15.97 -1.02
CA GLY A 113 -25.32 -15.29 0.28
C GLY A 113 -24.77 -16.10 1.44
N GLY A 114 -24.57 -15.41 2.56
CA GLY A 114 -24.17 -16.02 3.83
C GLY A 114 -25.17 -15.76 4.96
N SER A 115 -25.28 -16.70 5.89
CA SER A 115 -26.24 -16.67 7.00
C SER A 115 -27.65 -16.51 6.44
N LYS A 116 -28.38 -15.44 6.84
CA LYS A 116 -29.66 -15.03 6.25
C LYS A 116 -29.67 -15.03 4.71
N GLY A 117 -28.61 -14.50 4.10
CA GLY A 117 -28.48 -14.47 2.65
C GLY A 117 -28.27 -15.87 2.05
N GLY A 118 -27.64 -16.79 2.80
CA GLY A 118 -27.48 -18.19 2.40
C GLY A 118 -28.82 -18.93 2.40
N SER A 119 -29.68 -18.67 3.39
CA SER A 119 -31.05 -19.17 3.42
C SER A 119 -31.89 -18.64 2.26
N ALA A 120 -31.78 -17.34 1.97
CA ALA A 120 -32.44 -16.72 0.82
C ALA A 120 -31.93 -17.30 -0.51
N ALA A 121 -30.62 -17.48 -0.66
CA ALA A 121 -30.04 -18.08 -1.85
C ALA A 121 -30.58 -19.51 -2.10
N LEU A 122 -30.69 -20.33 -1.04
CA LEU A 122 -31.33 -21.65 -1.12
C LEU A 122 -32.80 -21.55 -1.53
N TYR A 123 -33.57 -20.71 -0.84
CA TYR A 123 -35.01 -20.57 -1.08
C TYR A 123 -35.30 -20.10 -2.52
N PHE A 124 -34.76 -18.95 -2.94
CA PHE A 124 -35.01 -18.41 -4.27
C PHE A 124 -34.41 -19.29 -5.36
N GLY A 125 -33.21 -19.82 -5.12
CA GLY A 125 -32.53 -20.71 -6.06
C GLY A 125 -33.35 -21.95 -6.39
N MET A 126 -33.85 -22.65 -5.37
CA MET A 126 -34.64 -23.86 -5.55
C MET A 126 -36.06 -23.56 -6.05
N ARG A 127 -36.75 -22.58 -5.46
CA ARG A 127 -38.14 -22.25 -5.78
C ARG A 127 -38.31 -21.78 -7.22
N TYR A 128 -37.32 -21.05 -7.75
CA TYR A 128 -37.38 -20.44 -9.09
C TYR A 128 -36.43 -21.08 -10.11
N GLY A 129 -35.71 -22.14 -9.74
CA GLY A 129 -34.90 -22.93 -10.68
C GLY A 129 -33.67 -22.20 -11.22
N PHE A 130 -32.97 -21.41 -10.38
CA PHE A 130 -31.73 -20.77 -10.81
C PHE A 130 -30.58 -21.78 -10.87
N GLY A 131 -29.72 -21.66 -11.88
CA GLY A 131 -28.72 -22.66 -12.23
C GLY A 131 -27.66 -22.91 -11.16
N ASN A 132 -27.30 -21.89 -10.39
CA ASN A 132 -26.27 -22.01 -9.36
C ASN A 132 -26.72 -21.39 -8.04
N ILE A 133 -26.46 -22.11 -6.95
CA ILE A 133 -26.82 -21.72 -5.58
C ILE A 133 -25.58 -21.84 -4.71
N VAL A 134 -25.06 -20.72 -4.22
CA VAL A 134 -23.95 -20.69 -3.27
C VAL A 134 -24.48 -20.20 -1.93
N SER A 135 -24.60 -21.14 -0.99
CA SER A 135 -25.19 -20.91 0.33
C SER A 135 -24.13 -21.11 1.41
N ILE A 136 -23.83 -20.04 2.14
CA ILE A 136 -22.75 -20.02 3.14
C ILE A 136 -23.38 -19.97 4.53
N VAL A 137 -23.15 -21.00 5.35
CA VAL A 137 -23.68 -21.14 6.72
C VAL A 137 -25.17 -20.75 6.87
N PRO A 138 -26.09 -21.32 6.08
CA PRO A 138 -27.50 -20.93 6.09
C PRO A 138 -28.21 -21.35 7.39
N GLN A 139 -29.28 -20.61 7.70
CA GLN A 139 -30.31 -21.05 8.65
C GLN A 139 -31.42 -21.80 7.89
N PHE A 140 -31.61 -23.10 8.13
CA PHE A 140 -32.74 -23.84 7.55
C PHE A 140 -34.04 -23.59 8.34
N LEU A 141 -33.94 -23.49 9.66
CA LEU A 141 -35.07 -23.22 10.55
C LEU A 141 -35.18 -21.71 10.80
N VAL A 142 -35.57 -20.98 9.75
CA VAL A 142 -35.60 -19.50 9.74
C VAL A 142 -36.54 -18.94 10.81
N GLY A 143 -37.76 -19.46 10.94
CA GLY A 143 -38.76 -19.02 11.91
C GLY A 143 -38.28 -19.22 13.35
N THR A 144 -37.78 -20.41 13.66
CA THR A 144 -37.20 -20.72 14.97
C THR A 144 -36.00 -19.82 15.27
N TYR A 145 -35.11 -19.62 14.29
CA TYR A 145 -33.95 -18.76 14.44
C TYR A 145 -34.33 -17.31 14.73
N VAL A 146 -35.21 -16.69 13.93
CA VAL A 146 -35.59 -15.28 14.15
C VAL A 146 -36.34 -15.10 15.46
N LYS A 147 -37.20 -16.05 15.85
CA LYS A 147 -37.90 -15.99 17.13
C LYS A 147 -36.93 -15.96 18.32
N ARG A 148 -35.87 -16.76 18.26
CA ARG A 148 -34.87 -16.87 19.34
C ARG A 148 -33.85 -15.73 19.32
N VAL A 149 -33.33 -15.38 18.15
CA VAL A 149 -32.15 -14.50 17.99
C VAL A 149 -32.55 -13.06 17.60
N HIS A 150 -33.65 -12.88 16.88
CA HIS A 150 -34.10 -11.59 16.35
C HIS A 150 -35.61 -11.34 16.58
N PRO A 151 -36.08 -11.21 17.83
CA PRO A 151 -37.52 -11.20 18.15
C PRO A 151 -38.31 -10.06 17.48
N LYS A 152 -37.66 -8.92 17.16
CA LYS A 152 -38.31 -7.85 16.37
C LYS A 152 -38.55 -8.28 14.92
N VAL A 153 -37.58 -8.97 14.31
CA VAL A 153 -37.70 -9.54 12.96
C VAL A 153 -38.77 -10.64 12.95
N ALA A 154 -38.82 -11.46 14.00
CA ALA A 154 -39.87 -12.46 14.15
C ALA A 154 -41.26 -11.84 14.19
N ARG A 155 -41.48 -10.76 14.96
CA ARG A 155 -42.76 -10.05 14.98
C ARG A 155 -43.12 -9.43 13.63
N PHE A 156 -42.13 -8.86 12.95
CA PHE A 156 -42.33 -8.32 11.61
C PHE A 156 -42.73 -9.39 10.59
N MET A 157 -42.03 -10.52 10.55
CA MET A 157 -42.28 -11.58 9.57
C MET A 157 -43.48 -12.45 9.92
N LEU A 158 -43.63 -12.84 11.18
CA LEU A 158 -44.53 -13.90 11.64
C LEU A 158 -45.81 -13.35 12.30
N GLY A 159 -45.97 -12.02 12.33
CA GLY A 159 -47.04 -11.32 13.03
C GLY A 159 -46.68 -10.98 14.48
N GLU A 160 -47.33 -9.96 15.05
CA GLU A 160 -46.95 -9.37 16.35
C GLU A 160 -46.94 -10.39 17.51
N ALA A 161 -47.83 -11.38 17.47
CA ALA A 161 -47.91 -12.44 18.48
C ALA A 161 -46.92 -13.61 18.26
N VAL A 162 -46.25 -13.65 17.10
CA VAL A 162 -45.37 -14.75 16.67
C VAL A 162 -45.99 -16.15 16.90
N PRO A 163 -47.16 -16.45 16.32
CA PRO A 163 -47.81 -17.75 16.51
C PRO A 163 -46.90 -18.92 16.12
N GLU A 164 -46.90 -20.02 16.89
CA GLU A 164 -46.04 -21.18 16.61
C GLU A 164 -46.33 -21.82 15.24
N GLU A 165 -47.56 -21.69 14.74
CA GLU A 165 -47.91 -22.14 13.39
C GLU A 165 -47.16 -21.36 12.30
N ASN A 166 -46.96 -20.06 12.48
CA ASN A 166 -46.22 -19.21 11.54
C ASN A 166 -44.72 -19.52 11.62
N VAL A 167 -44.20 -19.75 12.83
CA VAL A 167 -42.82 -20.21 13.05
C VAL A 167 -42.57 -21.51 12.27
N ARG A 168 -43.42 -22.52 12.47
CA ARG A 168 -43.33 -23.81 11.77
C ARG A 168 -43.51 -23.67 10.26
N ALA A 169 -44.42 -22.83 9.80
CA ALA A 169 -44.66 -22.59 8.37
C ALA A 169 -43.42 -22.01 7.68
N VAL A 170 -42.74 -21.05 8.31
CA VAL A 170 -41.50 -20.46 7.77
C VAL A 170 -40.32 -21.43 7.89
N ASP A 171 -40.22 -22.20 8.97
CA ASP A 171 -39.19 -23.25 9.12
C ASP A 171 -39.29 -24.34 8.05
N ALA A 172 -40.49 -24.64 7.56
CA ALA A 172 -40.71 -25.69 6.57
C ALA A 172 -40.26 -25.29 5.15
N LEU A 173 -40.13 -23.99 4.84
CA LEU A 173 -39.94 -23.51 3.46
C LEU A 173 -38.74 -24.14 2.75
N ILE A 174 -37.55 -24.09 3.35
CA ILE A 174 -36.32 -24.61 2.72
C ILE A 174 -36.28 -26.14 2.77
N PRO A 175 -36.53 -26.80 3.92
CA PRO A 175 -36.57 -28.26 4.00
C PRO A 175 -37.59 -28.90 3.04
N ASP A 176 -38.76 -28.30 2.86
CA ASP A 176 -39.79 -28.85 1.97
C ASP A 176 -39.42 -28.69 0.50
N LEU A 177 -38.80 -27.58 0.11
CA LEU A 177 -38.23 -27.41 -1.24
C LEU A 177 -37.17 -28.49 -1.51
N ALA A 178 -36.21 -28.67 -0.60
CA ALA A 178 -35.18 -29.70 -0.74
C ALA A 178 -35.79 -31.11 -0.83
N ARG A 179 -36.75 -31.44 0.06
CA ARG A 179 -37.41 -32.75 0.09
C ARG A 179 -38.25 -33.03 -1.17
N SER A 180 -38.88 -32.00 -1.74
CA SER A 180 -39.63 -32.14 -2.99
C SER A 180 -38.73 -32.50 -4.18
N GLY A 181 -37.44 -32.19 -4.08
CA GLY A 181 -36.49 -32.32 -5.18
C GLY A 181 -36.81 -31.36 -6.32
N VAL A 182 -37.37 -30.19 -6.05
CA VAL A 182 -37.48 -29.13 -7.06
C VAL A 182 -36.08 -28.65 -7.44
N ALA A 183 -35.90 -28.29 -8.71
CA ALA A 183 -34.63 -27.78 -9.24
C ALA A 183 -33.44 -28.74 -9.01
N ARG A 184 -33.62 -30.06 -9.17
CA ARG A 184 -32.53 -31.06 -9.02
C ARG A 184 -31.30 -30.78 -9.89
N HIS A 185 -31.51 -30.11 -11.02
CA HIS A 185 -30.47 -29.74 -11.97
C HIS A 185 -29.59 -28.56 -11.49
N SER A 186 -30.03 -27.80 -10.48
CA SER A 186 -29.26 -26.67 -9.95
C SER A 186 -27.96 -27.16 -9.30
N ASN A 187 -26.88 -26.41 -9.51
CA ASN A 187 -25.60 -26.63 -8.87
C ASN A 187 -25.64 -25.99 -7.47
N ILE A 188 -25.64 -26.81 -6.42
CA ILE A 188 -25.73 -26.34 -5.04
C ILE A 188 -24.35 -26.48 -4.38
N TYR A 189 -23.85 -25.36 -3.85
CA TYR A 189 -22.61 -25.29 -3.09
C TYR A 189 -22.93 -24.77 -1.69
N LEU A 190 -22.93 -25.68 -0.72
CA LEU A 190 -23.20 -25.39 0.68
C LEU A 190 -21.89 -25.39 1.46
N LEU A 191 -21.54 -24.26 2.08
CA LEU A 191 -20.36 -24.12 2.92
C LEU A 191 -20.77 -24.07 4.40
N SER A 192 -20.14 -24.89 5.24
CA SER A 192 -20.29 -24.83 6.70
C SER A 192 -18.97 -25.18 7.40
N SER A 193 -18.98 -25.18 8.73
CA SER A 193 -17.85 -25.55 9.57
C SER A 193 -18.33 -26.29 10.81
N PRO A 194 -17.59 -27.30 11.33
CA PRO A 194 -17.91 -27.93 12.60
C PRO A 194 -17.75 -26.95 13.77
N GLN A 195 -16.95 -25.89 13.62
CA GLN A 195 -16.76 -24.84 14.63
C GLN A 195 -17.84 -23.75 14.59
N ASP A 196 -18.78 -23.81 13.64
CA ASP A 196 -19.93 -22.91 13.63
C ASP A 196 -20.94 -23.35 14.71
N GLU A 197 -21.17 -22.48 15.69
CA GLU A 197 -22.14 -22.69 16.78
C GLU A 197 -23.57 -22.98 16.28
N GLN A 198 -23.90 -22.61 15.05
CA GLN A 198 -25.21 -22.87 14.45
C GLN A 198 -25.29 -24.19 13.66
N TYR A 199 -24.16 -24.82 13.33
CA TYR A 199 -24.10 -25.96 12.40
C TYR A 199 -25.00 -27.13 12.80
N GLN A 200 -24.91 -27.56 14.07
CA GLN A 200 -25.61 -28.75 14.59
C GLN A 200 -27.14 -28.61 14.50
N GLU A 201 -27.66 -27.39 14.63
CA GLU A 201 -29.10 -27.14 14.58
C GLU A 201 -29.56 -26.74 13.17
N GLN A 202 -28.78 -25.90 12.49
CA GLN A 202 -29.23 -25.22 11.29
C GLN A 202 -28.84 -25.92 9.99
N VAL A 203 -27.82 -26.78 9.97
CA VAL A 203 -27.28 -27.35 8.72
C VAL A 203 -27.23 -28.87 8.77
N GLU A 204 -26.58 -29.44 9.79
CA GLU A 204 -26.33 -30.88 9.90
C GLU A 204 -27.60 -31.74 9.72
N PRO A 205 -28.75 -31.42 10.34
CA PRO A 205 -29.96 -32.25 10.23
C PRO A 205 -30.56 -32.28 8.81
N PHE A 206 -30.22 -31.30 7.97
CA PHE A 206 -30.83 -31.08 6.66
C PHE A 206 -29.95 -31.52 5.49
N LEU A 207 -28.68 -31.83 5.72
CA LEU A 207 -27.75 -32.25 4.65
C LEU A 207 -28.27 -33.47 3.87
N GLY A 208 -28.95 -34.40 4.55
CA GLY A 208 -29.54 -35.58 3.92
C GLY A 208 -30.66 -35.26 2.92
N LEU A 209 -31.30 -34.10 3.01
CA LEU A 209 -32.39 -33.70 2.11
C LEU A 209 -31.92 -33.42 0.67
N PHE A 210 -30.62 -33.17 0.49
CA PHE A 210 -30.04 -32.92 -0.84
C PHE A 210 -29.58 -34.20 -1.54
N GLN A 211 -29.83 -35.37 -0.94
CA GLN A 211 -29.61 -36.65 -1.61
C GLN A 211 -30.49 -36.74 -2.87
N GLY A 212 -29.85 -36.86 -4.03
CA GLY A 212 -30.52 -36.95 -5.33
C GLY A 212 -30.61 -35.65 -6.12
N TYR A 213 -29.98 -34.56 -5.66
CA TYR A 213 -29.64 -33.42 -6.51
C TYR A 213 -28.45 -33.75 -7.41
N ASP A 214 -28.49 -33.32 -8.67
CA ASP A 214 -27.52 -33.73 -9.68
C ASP A 214 -26.12 -33.23 -9.39
N ASN A 215 -25.99 -32.04 -8.79
CA ASN A 215 -24.70 -31.45 -8.39
C ASN A 215 -24.79 -30.74 -7.03
N PHE A 216 -25.00 -31.52 -5.97
CA PHE A 216 -24.86 -31.04 -4.59
C PHE A 216 -23.41 -31.15 -4.11
N ASN A 217 -22.89 -30.06 -3.55
CA ASN A 217 -21.54 -29.92 -3.06
C ASN A 217 -21.57 -29.38 -1.64
N PHE A 218 -20.93 -30.08 -0.72
CA PHE A 218 -20.80 -29.64 0.67
C PHE A 218 -19.32 -29.43 0.99
N VAL A 219 -18.99 -28.20 1.40
CA VAL A 219 -17.65 -27.81 1.79
C VAL A 219 -17.64 -27.63 3.30
N PHE A 220 -16.90 -28.49 4.00
CA PHE A 220 -16.80 -28.50 5.44
C PHE A 220 -15.45 -27.93 5.89
N SER A 221 -15.46 -26.69 6.38
CA SER A 221 -14.25 -25.96 6.73
C SER A 221 -13.82 -26.26 8.16
N GLU A 222 -12.72 -26.99 8.31
CA GLU A 222 -12.17 -27.47 9.59
C GLU A 222 -11.05 -26.57 10.12
N SER A 223 -10.94 -25.34 9.60
CA SER A 223 -9.90 -24.40 10.00
C SER A 223 -9.93 -24.13 11.52
N PRO A 224 -8.81 -24.32 12.24
CA PRO A 224 -8.74 -24.07 13.67
C PRO A 224 -8.92 -22.58 14.04
N HIS A 225 -8.80 -21.68 13.06
CA HIS A 225 -9.04 -20.24 13.25
C HIS A 225 -10.52 -19.83 13.14
N ILE A 226 -11.43 -20.76 12.88
CA ILE A 226 -12.88 -20.49 12.95
C ILE A 226 -13.30 -20.63 14.41
N THR A 227 -13.77 -19.53 15.01
CA THR A 227 -14.18 -19.51 16.42
C THR A 227 -15.65 -19.15 16.62
N ARG A 228 -16.27 -18.53 15.61
CA ARG A 228 -17.68 -18.09 15.63
C ARG A 228 -18.26 -18.15 14.22
N HIS A 229 -19.59 -18.15 14.11
CA HIS A 229 -20.34 -18.18 12.85
C HIS A 229 -19.79 -17.23 11.75
N SER A 230 -19.48 -15.98 12.11
CA SER A 230 -18.96 -14.99 11.15
C SER A 230 -17.56 -15.29 10.60
N ASP A 231 -16.78 -16.14 11.27
CA ASP A 231 -15.42 -16.49 10.85
C ASP A 231 -15.42 -17.47 9.67
N VAL A 232 -16.44 -18.34 9.58
CA VAL A 232 -16.56 -19.35 8.51
C VAL A 232 -16.50 -18.68 7.14
N THR A 233 -17.27 -17.59 6.97
CA THR A 233 -17.29 -16.85 5.72
C THR A 233 -15.95 -16.16 5.45
N ARG A 234 -15.37 -15.49 6.46
CA ARG A 234 -14.10 -14.75 6.30
C ARG A 234 -12.95 -15.68 5.93
N ARG A 235 -12.85 -16.82 6.60
CA ARG A 235 -11.86 -17.87 6.31
C ARG A 235 -12.08 -18.47 4.91
N ASN A 236 -13.36 -18.60 4.55
CA ASN A 236 -13.97 -18.95 3.27
C ASN A 236 -13.53 -18.16 2.02
N VAL A 237 -13.12 -16.90 2.15
CA VAL A 237 -13.11 -15.95 1.02
C VAL A 237 -12.30 -16.45 -0.19
N PRO A 238 -11.06 -16.96 -0.06
CA PRO A 238 -10.29 -17.41 -1.23
C PRO A 238 -10.98 -18.52 -2.04
N PHE A 239 -11.52 -19.54 -1.36
CA PHE A 239 -12.28 -20.61 -1.99
C PHE A 239 -13.54 -20.05 -2.69
N LEU A 240 -14.29 -19.21 -1.98
CA LEU A 240 -15.51 -18.58 -2.49
C LEU A 240 -15.23 -17.73 -3.74
N MET A 241 -14.13 -16.99 -3.77
CA MET A 241 -13.72 -16.22 -4.95
C MET A 241 -13.31 -17.12 -6.11
N GLY A 242 -12.65 -18.25 -5.87
CA GLY A 242 -12.38 -19.25 -6.91
C GLY A 242 -13.69 -19.79 -7.50
N LEU A 243 -14.62 -20.21 -6.63
CA LEU A 243 -15.91 -20.76 -7.02
C LEU A 243 -16.75 -19.77 -7.86
N VAL A 244 -16.93 -18.53 -7.39
CA VAL A 244 -17.76 -17.56 -8.12
C VAL A 244 -17.18 -17.19 -9.49
N ASN A 245 -15.86 -17.18 -9.63
CA ASN A 245 -15.23 -16.94 -10.93
C ASN A 245 -15.40 -18.14 -11.87
N MET A 246 -15.31 -19.36 -11.37
CA MET A 246 -15.65 -20.56 -12.17
C MET A 246 -17.09 -20.49 -12.66
N LEU A 247 -18.04 -20.22 -11.77
CA LEU A 247 -19.45 -20.11 -12.11
C LEU A 247 -19.72 -18.99 -13.11
N ALA A 248 -19.11 -17.82 -12.90
CA ALA A 248 -19.21 -16.70 -13.83
C ALA A 248 -18.70 -17.04 -15.23
N ASP A 249 -17.66 -17.86 -15.35
CA ASP A 249 -17.13 -18.34 -16.63
C ASP A 249 -17.85 -19.60 -17.14
N GLY A 250 -19.01 -19.96 -16.56
CA GLY A 250 -19.85 -21.08 -17.01
C GLY A 250 -19.34 -22.47 -16.60
N MET A 251 -18.37 -22.52 -15.67
CA MET A 251 -17.86 -23.77 -15.12
C MET A 251 -18.54 -24.10 -13.79
N SER A 252 -19.33 -25.16 -13.77
CA SER A 252 -20.00 -25.67 -12.56
C SER A 252 -19.24 -26.87 -11.98
N PRO A 253 -18.24 -26.67 -11.09
CA PRO A 253 -17.47 -27.76 -10.53
C PRO A 253 -18.33 -28.77 -9.74
N ARG A 254 -17.94 -30.04 -9.80
CA ARG A 254 -18.50 -31.14 -8.99
C ARG A 254 -17.48 -31.50 -7.91
N LEU A 255 -17.52 -30.76 -6.80
CA LEU A 255 -16.66 -30.95 -5.64
C LEU A 255 -17.07 -32.18 -4.82
N GLY A 256 -18.37 -32.45 -4.71
CA GLY A 256 -18.91 -33.46 -3.81
C GLY A 256 -18.85 -33.03 -2.34
N LEU A 257 -18.62 -33.98 -1.44
CA LEU A 257 -18.42 -33.72 0.00
C LEU A 257 -16.92 -33.55 0.26
N VAL A 258 -16.49 -32.31 0.50
CA VAL A 258 -15.06 -31.97 0.67
C VAL A 258 -14.81 -31.28 2.00
N ARG A 259 -13.59 -31.46 2.52
CA ARG A 259 -13.09 -30.78 3.71
C ARG A 259 -11.95 -29.84 3.33
N ASN A 260 -11.86 -28.69 3.99
CA ASN A 260 -10.76 -27.75 3.79
C ASN A 260 -10.30 -27.14 5.12
N GLY A 261 -9.27 -26.29 5.07
CA GLY A 261 -8.77 -25.59 6.26
C GLY A 261 -7.79 -26.42 7.10
N TYR A 262 -7.03 -27.32 6.47
CA TYR A 262 -5.97 -28.13 7.10
C TYR A 262 -4.75 -27.28 7.49
N GLU A 263 -4.97 -26.31 8.38
CA GLU A 263 -3.92 -25.43 8.88
C GLU A 263 -3.27 -26.01 10.12
N GLU A 264 -1.95 -25.94 10.15
CA GLU A 264 -1.12 -26.34 11.28
C GLU A 264 -0.36 -25.09 11.77
N PRO A 265 -0.99 -24.21 12.57
CA PRO A 265 -0.38 -22.95 13.00
C PRO A 265 0.93 -23.17 13.78
N ASP A 266 1.01 -24.29 14.50
CA ASP A 266 2.16 -24.68 15.32
C ASP A 266 3.16 -25.61 14.58
N ARG A 267 3.04 -25.75 13.26
CA ARG A 267 3.94 -26.59 12.47
C ARG A 267 5.37 -26.10 12.59
N ASP A 268 6.28 -27.01 12.93
CA ASP A 268 7.71 -26.74 12.94
C ASP A 268 8.21 -26.32 11.54
N ARG A 269 8.84 -25.15 11.47
CA ARG A 269 9.42 -24.57 10.25
C ARG A 269 10.94 -24.66 10.20
N SER A 270 11.58 -25.23 11.21
CA SER A 270 13.05 -25.29 11.36
C SER A 270 13.75 -25.87 10.13
N ALA A 271 13.18 -26.93 9.52
CA ALA A 271 13.76 -27.57 8.34
C ALA A 271 13.77 -26.67 7.11
N ILE A 272 12.66 -25.98 6.80
CA ILE A 272 12.59 -25.06 5.65
C ILE A 272 13.41 -23.80 5.91
N GLU A 273 13.44 -23.31 7.15
CA GLU A 273 14.29 -22.18 7.56
C GLU A 273 15.77 -22.53 7.39
N GLY A 274 16.19 -23.73 7.81
CA GLY A 274 17.55 -24.22 7.61
C GLY A 274 17.92 -24.35 6.13
N PHE A 275 17.02 -24.90 5.31
CA PHE A 275 17.22 -25.00 3.86
C PHE A 275 17.35 -23.61 3.21
N LEU A 276 16.44 -22.67 3.51
CA LEU A 276 16.46 -21.32 2.97
C LEU A 276 17.71 -20.54 3.43
N ALA A 277 18.15 -20.73 4.68
CA ALA A 277 19.38 -20.15 5.18
C ALA A 277 20.63 -20.70 4.47
N ALA A 278 20.68 -22.01 4.23
CA ALA A 278 21.81 -22.67 3.56
C ALA A 278 21.90 -22.33 2.06
N THR A 279 20.75 -22.08 1.42
CA THR A 279 20.64 -21.85 -0.03
C THR A 279 20.47 -20.37 -0.41
N SER A 280 20.28 -19.48 0.55
CA SER A 280 20.23 -18.03 0.29
C SER A 280 21.54 -17.56 -0.33
N ALA A 281 21.44 -16.99 -1.54
CA ALA A 281 22.55 -16.34 -2.24
C ALA A 281 23.06 -15.09 -1.49
N GLU A 282 22.23 -14.53 -0.61
CA GLU A 282 22.60 -13.40 0.23
C GLU A 282 23.20 -13.89 1.54
N ARG A 283 24.50 -14.17 1.53
CA ARG A 283 25.26 -14.28 2.78
C ARG A 283 25.53 -12.87 3.29
N PRO A 284 24.99 -12.45 4.44
CA PRO A 284 25.33 -11.16 5.01
C PRO A 284 26.83 -11.12 5.29
N SER A 285 27.47 -10.00 5.00
CA SER A 285 28.85 -9.79 5.37
C SER A 285 28.97 -9.66 6.89
N ALA A 286 30.04 -10.21 7.46
CA ALA A 286 30.36 -10.08 8.89
C ALA A 286 31.07 -8.75 9.22
N ILE A 287 31.38 -7.92 8.22
CA ILE A 287 32.01 -6.62 8.43
C ILE A 287 31.06 -5.65 9.15
N PRO A 288 31.59 -4.67 9.91
CA PRO A 288 30.79 -3.59 10.49
C PRO A 288 29.95 -2.84 9.46
N MET A 289 28.79 -2.32 9.88
CA MET A 289 27.97 -1.48 9.00
C MET A 289 28.68 -0.15 8.69
N PRO A 290 28.50 0.42 7.48
CA PRO A 290 29.01 1.75 7.19
C PRO A 290 28.47 2.79 8.16
N VAL A 291 29.33 3.61 8.74
CA VAL A 291 28.96 4.80 9.49
C VAL A 291 29.01 5.98 8.53
N VAL A 292 27.90 6.71 8.39
CA VAL A 292 27.84 7.93 7.59
C VAL A 292 28.02 9.11 8.54
N THR A 293 29.04 9.93 8.29
CA THR A 293 29.37 11.12 9.09
C THR A 293 28.88 12.42 8.45
N HIS A 294 28.58 12.41 7.15
CA HIS A 294 27.85 13.47 6.45
C HIS A 294 27.01 12.84 5.31
N PRO A 295 25.76 13.28 5.07
CA PRO A 295 24.99 14.20 5.91
C PRO A 295 24.67 13.56 7.27
N LEU A 296 24.42 14.38 8.28
CA LEU A 296 23.89 13.88 9.56
C LEU A 296 22.40 13.57 9.41
N PRO A 297 21.86 12.59 10.18
CA PRO A 297 20.42 12.34 10.20
C PRO A 297 19.62 13.62 10.46
N HIS A 298 18.61 13.86 9.63
CA HIS A 298 17.70 15.00 9.67
C HIS A 298 18.35 16.37 9.43
N MET A 299 19.56 16.40 8.84
CA MET A 299 20.21 17.65 8.48
C MET A 299 19.50 18.33 7.30
N GLU A 300 19.37 19.66 7.37
CA GLU A 300 18.89 20.49 6.27
C GLU A 300 20.09 21.01 5.45
N LEU A 301 20.07 20.77 4.13
CA LEU A 301 21.19 21.07 3.22
C LEU A 301 20.71 21.76 1.94
N PRO A 302 21.51 22.61 1.30
CA PRO A 302 21.16 23.14 -0.01
C PRO A 302 21.21 22.04 -1.07
N THR A 303 20.37 22.14 -2.11
CA THR A 303 20.23 21.12 -3.18
C THR A 303 21.55 20.74 -3.88
N ASP A 304 22.55 21.60 -3.87
CA ASP A 304 23.88 21.42 -4.48
C ASP A 304 25.01 21.11 -3.47
N GLY A 305 24.71 21.15 -2.15
CA GLY A 305 25.69 20.98 -1.07
C GLY A 305 25.74 19.58 -0.46
N VAL A 306 24.94 18.62 -0.92
CA VAL A 306 24.89 17.28 -0.31
C VAL A 306 25.98 16.38 -0.87
N TYR A 307 26.80 15.84 0.03
CA TYR A 307 27.75 14.77 -0.22
C TYR A 307 27.66 13.73 0.90
N PHE A 308 28.12 12.53 0.62
CA PHE A 308 28.21 11.44 1.59
C PHE A 308 29.66 11.20 1.98
N THR A 309 29.95 11.10 3.27
CA THR A 309 31.26 10.68 3.78
C THR A 309 31.07 9.80 5.01
N GLY A 310 32.06 8.96 5.30
CA GLY A 310 31.93 8.01 6.39
C GLY A 310 33.08 7.02 6.51
N THR A 311 32.86 6.01 7.35
CA THR A 311 33.75 4.87 7.53
C THR A 311 33.01 3.55 7.29
N ALA A 312 33.69 2.57 6.72
CA ALA A 312 33.18 1.22 6.50
C ALA A 312 34.34 0.20 6.59
N PRO A 313 34.88 -0.07 7.79
CA PRO A 313 36.02 -0.98 7.95
C PRO A 313 35.74 -2.36 7.36
N GLY A 314 36.67 -2.89 6.56
CA GLY A 314 36.54 -4.21 5.91
C GLY A 314 35.66 -4.23 4.65
N ALA A 315 35.01 -3.13 4.29
CA ALA A 315 34.33 -3.00 3.00
C ALA A 315 35.34 -2.62 1.91
N VAL A 316 35.15 -3.12 0.69
CA VAL A 316 35.87 -2.68 -0.53
C VAL A 316 35.14 -1.53 -1.23
N ARG A 317 33.83 -1.41 -1.00
CA ARG A 317 32.98 -0.33 -1.53
C ARG A 317 31.75 -0.13 -0.67
N VAL A 318 31.17 1.07 -0.75
CA VAL A 318 29.82 1.37 -0.23
C VAL A 318 28.90 1.59 -1.42
N SER A 319 27.66 1.10 -1.40
CA SER A 319 26.62 1.41 -2.39
C SER A 319 25.51 2.22 -1.74
N LEU A 320 25.09 3.29 -2.41
CA LEU A 320 24.05 4.22 -1.94
C LEU A 320 22.77 4.02 -2.73
N TRP A 321 21.64 3.96 -2.02
CA TRP A 321 20.32 3.71 -2.58
C TRP A 321 19.29 4.68 -1.99
N GLU A 322 18.38 5.18 -2.81
CA GLU A 322 17.25 5.99 -2.37
C GLU A 322 15.97 5.37 -2.92
N HIS A 323 15.01 5.03 -2.05
CA HIS A 323 13.75 4.38 -2.43
C HIS A 323 13.93 3.15 -3.35
N GLY A 324 15.01 2.38 -3.15
CA GLY A 324 15.35 1.20 -3.97
C GLY A 324 16.03 1.52 -5.30
N LYS A 325 16.25 2.80 -5.64
CA LYS A 325 17.02 3.23 -6.81
C LYS A 325 18.50 3.38 -6.47
N PHE A 326 19.37 2.79 -7.29
CA PHE A 326 20.82 2.93 -7.14
C PHE A 326 21.26 4.37 -7.42
N LEU A 327 22.05 4.95 -6.51
CA LEU A 327 22.61 6.29 -6.66
C LEU A 327 24.08 6.25 -7.10
N GLY A 328 24.89 5.39 -6.47
CA GLY A 328 26.32 5.30 -6.72
C GLY A 328 27.00 4.29 -5.82
N SER A 329 28.27 3.96 -6.12
CA SER A 329 29.04 3.05 -5.29
C SER A 329 30.52 3.43 -5.20
N PRO A 330 30.92 4.36 -4.31
CA PRO A 330 32.33 4.70 -4.10
C PRO A 330 33.14 3.51 -3.56
N SER A 331 34.42 3.46 -3.91
CA SER A 331 35.40 2.59 -3.25
C SER A 331 35.67 3.05 -1.83
N VAL A 332 36.00 2.10 -0.96
CA VAL A 332 36.45 2.37 0.42
C VAL A 332 37.97 2.29 0.45
N ALA A 333 38.61 3.28 1.07
CA ALA A 333 40.06 3.33 1.23
C ALA A 333 40.55 2.29 2.25
N PRO A 334 41.85 1.94 2.27
CA PRO A 334 42.39 0.93 3.20
C PRO A 334 42.18 1.24 4.69
N ASP A 335 42.06 2.51 5.06
CA ASP A 335 41.75 2.98 6.42
C ASP A 335 40.24 2.90 6.75
N GLY A 336 39.42 2.44 5.81
CA GLY A 336 37.97 2.34 5.93
C GLY A 336 37.22 3.60 5.55
N THR A 337 37.88 4.70 5.16
CA THR A 337 37.20 5.94 4.79
C THR A 337 36.61 5.88 3.38
N TRP A 338 35.51 6.60 3.15
CA TRP A 338 34.89 6.72 1.83
C TRP A 338 34.16 8.04 1.69
N SER A 339 34.07 8.54 0.46
CA SER A 339 33.28 9.72 0.12
C SER A 339 32.59 9.55 -1.22
N TRP A 340 31.45 10.22 -1.38
CA TRP A 340 30.69 10.24 -2.62
C TRP A 340 29.89 11.53 -2.75
N LYS A 341 29.97 12.15 -3.92
CA LYS A 341 29.12 13.27 -4.29
C LYS A 341 28.37 12.90 -5.56
N ARG A 342 27.10 13.29 -5.64
CA ARG A 342 26.26 13.11 -6.83
C ARG A 342 26.62 14.17 -7.87
N ASP A 343 26.69 13.78 -9.14
CA ASP A 343 26.97 14.73 -10.25
C ASP A 343 25.83 15.72 -10.51
N LYS A 344 24.60 15.32 -10.18
CA LYS A 344 23.40 16.13 -10.34
C LYS A 344 22.95 16.67 -8.97
N PRO A 345 22.46 17.93 -8.90
CA PRO A 345 21.82 18.45 -7.71
C PRO A 345 20.67 17.56 -7.23
N TRP A 346 20.44 17.58 -5.92
CA TRP A 346 19.31 16.92 -5.28
C TRP A 346 18.02 17.70 -5.52
N SER A 347 16.89 17.00 -5.54
CA SER A 347 15.58 17.63 -5.61
C SER A 347 15.15 18.13 -4.24
N LYS A 348 14.55 19.31 -4.13
CA LYS A 348 14.04 19.82 -2.84
C LYS A 348 13.13 18.81 -2.14
N GLY A 349 13.23 18.75 -0.82
CA GLY A 349 12.40 17.90 0.03
C GLY A 349 13.19 16.83 0.78
N ASP A 350 12.48 15.86 1.32
CA ASP A 350 13.05 14.81 2.16
C ASP A 350 13.68 13.68 1.34
N HIS A 351 14.81 13.20 1.83
CA HIS A 351 15.59 12.12 1.25
C HIS A 351 15.87 11.05 2.29
N LEU A 352 15.80 9.79 1.85
CA LEU A 352 16.13 8.63 2.67
C LEU A 352 17.14 7.75 1.94
N VAL A 353 18.42 7.94 2.26
CA VAL A 353 19.51 7.23 1.58
C VAL A 353 20.03 6.08 2.43
N LYS A 354 20.12 4.90 1.83
CA LYS A 354 20.68 3.69 2.44
C LYS A 354 22.09 3.42 1.91
N ALA A 355 23.08 3.40 2.81
CA ALA A 355 24.47 3.07 2.53
C ALA A 355 24.76 1.60 2.89
N VAL A 356 25.19 0.80 1.92
CA VAL A 356 25.45 -0.65 2.06
C VAL A 356 26.93 -0.95 1.80
N GLY A 357 27.62 -1.55 2.77
CA GLY A 357 29.02 -1.96 2.62
C GLY A 357 29.12 -3.33 1.93
N TRP A 358 30.10 -3.50 1.05
CA TRP A 358 30.41 -4.78 0.41
C TRP A 358 31.82 -5.22 0.75
N ASP A 359 32.02 -6.50 1.09
CA ASP A 359 33.36 -7.07 1.25
C ASP A 359 33.94 -7.61 -0.07
N ALA A 360 35.18 -8.10 0.00
CA ALA A 360 35.90 -8.66 -1.14
C ALA A 360 35.20 -9.91 -1.72
N GLU A 361 34.47 -10.67 -0.89
CA GLU A 361 33.69 -11.84 -1.29
C GLU A 361 32.31 -11.48 -1.85
N LYS A 362 32.05 -10.19 -2.12
CA LYS A 362 30.78 -9.65 -2.65
C LYS A 362 29.58 -9.93 -1.74
N ARG A 363 29.81 -10.13 -0.44
CA ARG A 363 28.75 -10.14 0.57
C ARG A 363 28.46 -8.70 0.97
N ARG A 364 27.25 -8.44 1.46
CA ARG A 364 26.80 -7.09 1.81
C ARG A 364 26.34 -6.97 3.24
N THR A 365 26.48 -5.79 3.83
CA THR A 365 25.90 -5.49 5.15
C THR A 365 24.39 -5.22 5.05
N LYS A 366 23.69 -5.15 6.19
CA LYS A 366 22.28 -4.71 6.24
C LYS A 366 22.10 -3.25 5.78
N GLY A 367 23.16 -2.45 5.87
CA GLY A 367 23.24 -1.05 5.48
C GLY A 367 22.67 -0.07 6.51
N THR A 368 23.13 1.17 6.44
CA THR A 368 22.75 2.28 7.34
C THR A 368 21.86 3.26 6.59
N VAL A 369 20.76 3.68 7.20
CA VAL A 369 19.80 4.61 6.60
C VAL A 369 20.03 6.01 7.15
N VAL A 370 20.12 7.00 6.27
CA VAL A 370 20.40 8.40 6.59
C VAL A 370 19.28 9.28 6.01
N PRO A 371 18.36 9.78 6.85
CA PRO A 371 17.38 10.78 6.45
C PRO A 371 18.04 12.17 6.40
N PHE A 372 17.68 13.01 5.43
CA PHE A 372 18.05 14.44 5.39
C PHE A 372 17.08 15.22 4.50
N THR A 373 17.06 16.54 4.61
CA THR A 373 16.14 17.40 3.83
C THR A 373 16.94 18.37 2.99
N THR A 374 16.55 18.56 1.73
CA THR A 374 17.18 19.58 0.88
C THR A 374 16.27 20.78 0.62
N VAL A 375 16.86 21.98 0.70
CA VAL A 375 16.20 23.26 0.47
C VAL A 375 16.83 24.04 -0.67
N ALA A 376 16.12 25.04 -1.18
CA ALA A 376 16.68 25.95 -2.18
C ALA A 376 17.92 26.63 -1.58
N GLY A 377 19.07 26.59 -2.26
CA GLY A 377 20.26 27.30 -1.81
C GLY A 377 19.96 28.78 -1.55
N ALA A 378 20.24 29.25 -0.35
CA ALA A 378 20.12 30.65 0.01
C ALA A 378 21.28 31.43 -0.62
N ASN A 379 21.10 31.95 -1.84
CA ASN A 379 21.81 33.17 -2.25
C ASN A 379 21.18 34.33 -1.47
N ALA A 380 21.49 34.44 -0.18
CA ALA A 380 21.17 35.61 0.62
C ALA A 380 22.30 36.62 0.41
N ALA A 381 22.09 37.56 -0.51
CA ALA A 381 22.85 38.79 -0.58
C ALA A 381 22.80 39.46 0.80
N ALA A 382 23.95 39.71 1.41
CA ALA A 382 24.01 40.62 2.56
C ALA A 382 23.66 42.03 2.06
N PRO A 383 22.69 42.74 2.67
CA PRO A 383 22.32 44.07 2.22
C PRO A 383 23.37 45.09 2.70
N GLY A 384 24.00 45.78 1.75
CA GLY A 384 24.71 47.04 2.02
C GLY A 384 26.19 47.07 1.65
N ALA A 385 26.52 46.99 0.36
CA ALA A 385 27.77 47.53 -0.16
C ALA A 385 27.48 48.35 -1.43
N PRO A 386 28.08 49.54 -1.61
CA PRO A 386 27.82 50.38 -2.77
C PRO A 386 28.28 49.69 -4.06
N ALA A 387 27.44 49.77 -5.10
CA ALA A 387 27.77 49.23 -6.41
C ALA A 387 29.07 49.87 -6.94
N ALA A 388 30.03 49.02 -7.31
CA ALA A 388 31.28 49.48 -7.91
C ALA A 388 31.02 50.16 -9.26
N ALA A 389 31.69 51.28 -9.50
CA ALA A 389 31.66 51.95 -10.80
C ALA A 389 32.24 51.03 -11.89
N PRO A 390 31.64 50.98 -13.10
CA PRO A 390 32.18 50.19 -14.20
C PRO A 390 33.57 50.70 -14.62
N LEU A 391 34.51 49.77 -14.79
CA LEU A 391 35.84 50.07 -15.32
C LEU A 391 35.74 50.60 -16.75
N ALA A 392 36.53 51.61 -17.08
CA ALA A 392 36.61 52.15 -18.45
C ALA A 392 37.20 51.10 -19.43
N PRO A 393 36.78 51.06 -20.70
CA PRO A 393 37.27 50.07 -21.67
C PRO A 393 38.79 50.15 -21.86
N GLY A 394 39.49 49.03 -21.67
CA GLY A 394 40.92 48.89 -21.94
C GLY A 394 41.86 49.01 -20.73
N GLN A 395 41.34 49.15 -19.51
CA GLN A 395 42.16 49.16 -18.29
C GLN A 395 42.37 47.72 -17.76
N PRO A 396 43.60 47.30 -17.39
CA PRO A 396 43.84 45.98 -16.82
C PRO A 396 43.12 45.81 -15.46
N LEU A 397 42.62 44.60 -15.19
CA LEU A 397 41.95 44.27 -13.93
C LEU A 397 42.89 44.48 -12.73
N PRO A 398 42.43 45.15 -11.64
CA PRO A 398 43.17 45.20 -10.39
C PRO A 398 43.18 43.83 -9.70
N ALA A 399 44.11 43.62 -8.77
CA ALA A 399 44.10 42.44 -7.91
C ALA A 399 42.80 42.39 -7.06
N PRO A 400 42.19 41.21 -6.82
CA PRO A 400 41.02 41.08 -5.96
C PRO A 400 41.29 41.53 -4.53
N THR A 401 40.32 42.18 -3.92
CA THR A 401 40.32 42.41 -2.47
C THR A 401 39.75 41.18 -1.80
N VAL A 402 40.49 40.60 -0.84
CA VAL A 402 40.01 39.47 -0.02
C VAL A 402 39.63 39.99 1.36
N HIS A 403 38.40 39.73 1.79
CA HIS A 403 37.87 40.12 3.10
C HIS A 403 37.95 38.99 4.12
N THR A 404 37.82 37.74 3.66
CA THR A 404 37.96 36.55 4.50
C THR A 404 38.69 35.49 3.69
N PRO A 405 39.67 34.76 4.25
CA PRO A 405 40.35 35.12 5.50
C PRO A 405 41.10 36.45 5.38
N GLY A 406 41.22 37.16 6.51
CA GLY A 406 42.18 38.25 6.66
C GLY A 406 43.61 37.73 6.66
N ALA A 407 44.57 38.61 6.35
CA ALA A 407 45.98 38.24 6.39
C ALA A 407 46.38 37.79 7.80
N TYR A 408 46.94 36.58 7.90
CA TYR A 408 47.33 35.87 9.11
C TYR A 408 46.15 35.56 10.07
N GLU A 409 44.92 35.51 9.55
CA GLU A 409 43.77 35.13 10.35
C GLU A 409 43.89 33.69 10.87
N GLN A 410 43.54 33.52 12.14
CA GLN A 410 43.53 32.24 12.84
C GLN A 410 42.12 31.66 12.74
N ILE A 411 41.92 30.64 11.89
CA ILE A 411 40.62 30.03 11.67
C ILE A 411 40.46 28.83 12.60
N THR A 412 39.44 28.90 13.46
CA THR A 412 39.04 27.79 14.33
C THR A 412 38.19 26.79 13.54
N GLY A 413 38.72 25.59 13.32
CA GLY A 413 38.06 24.53 12.55
C GLY A 413 38.68 24.32 11.16
N THR A 414 38.25 23.30 10.42
CA THR A 414 38.89 22.89 9.16
C THR A 414 38.25 23.49 7.90
N ALA A 415 37.15 24.24 8.02
CA ALA A 415 36.47 24.84 6.88
C ALA A 415 36.93 26.29 6.69
N VAL A 416 37.52 26.58 5.53
CA VAL A 416 38.03 27.92 5.19
C VAL A 416 37.22 28.45 4.03
N ARG A 417 36.55 29.58 4.26
CA ARG A 417 35.76 30.27 3.25
C ARG A 417 36.48 31.53 2.81
N PHE A 418 36.64 31.67 1.51
CA PHE A 418 37.14 32.91 0.93
C PHE A 418 35.96 33.81 0.52
N SER A 419 36.05 35.09 0.84
CA SER A 419 35.11 36.09 0.36
C SER A 419 35.82 37.41 0.08
N GLY A 420 35.29 38.19 -0.86
CA GLY A 420 35.96 39.41 -1.28
C GLY A 420 35.23 40.18 -2.37
N PHE A 421 35.98 41.09 -2.98
CA PHE A 421 35.51 42.03 -3.99
C PHE A 421 36.45 42.06 -5.20
N ALA A 422 35.90 41.95 -6.41
CA ALA A 422 36.63 41.99 -7.67
C ALA A 422 35.79 42.65 -8.80
N PRO A 423 35.61 43.99 -8.77
CA PRO A 423 34.80 44.70 -9.76
C PRO A 423 35.26 44.50 -11.19
N GLY A 424 34.31 44.25 -12.09
CA GLY A 424 34.57 44.08 -13.52
C GLY A 424 35.18 42.73 -13.91
N ALA A 425 35.48 41.85 -12.95
CA ALA A 425 35.88 40.48 -13.22
C ALA A 425 34.66 39.60 -13.48
N ALA A 426 34.82 38.59 -14.35
CA ALA A 426 33.81 37.55 -14.56
C ALA A 426 33.93 36.45 -13.49
N GLN A 427 35.16 36.13 -13.08
CA GLN A 427 35.47 35.09 -12.10
C GLN A 427 36.70 35.46 -11.25
N VAL A 428 36.84 34.80 -10.11
CA VAL A 428 38.03 34.82 -9.26
C VAL A 428 38.58 33.40 -9.16
N GLY A 429 39.89 33.25 -9.37
CA GLY A 429 40.62 31.99 -9.22
C GLY A 429 41.47 31.97 -7.96
N PHE A 430 41.70 30.75 -7.45
CA PHE A 430 42.46 30.48 -6.23
C PHE A 430 43.59 29.50 -6.55
N ARG A 431 44.84 29.87 -6.27
CA ARG A 431 46.03 29.02 -6.49
C ARG A 431 46.84 28.87 -5.22
N ALA A 432 47.52 27.73 -5.04
CA ALA A 432 48.54 27.55 -4.02
C ALA A 432 49.73 26.80 -4.61
N GLY A 433 50.94 27.33 -4.44
CA GLY A 433 52.17 26.74 -5.00
C GLY A 433 52.11 26.52 -6.51
N GLY A 434 51.43 27.40 -7.26
CA GLY A 434 51.22 27.29 -8.71
C GLY A 434 50.10 26.35 -9.15
N THR A 435 49.43 25.64 -8.24
CA THR A 435 48.29 24.74 -8.56
C THR A 435 46.96 25.45 -8.40
N LEU A 436 46.08 25.37 -9.40
CA LEU A 436 44.71 25.92 -9.32
C LEU A 436 43.86 25.06 -8.37
N LEU A 437 43.37 25.67 -7.30
CA LEU A 437 42.50 25.08 -6.30
C LEU A 437 41.02 25.15 -6.73
N GLY A 438 40.63 26.23 -7.41
CA GLY A 438 39.26 26.41 -7.87
C GLY A 438 38.99 27.81 -8.39
N THR A 439 37.73 28.02 -8.78
CA THR A 439 37.23 29.30 -9.29
C THR A 439 35.86 29.61 -8.68
N SER A 440 35.54 30.89 -8.51
CA SER A 440 34.21 31.37 -8.14
C SER A 440 33.75 32.48 -9.08
N ARG A 441 32.44 32.54 -9.34
CA ARG A 441 31.86 33.62 -10.16
C ARG A 441 31.75 34.89 -9.32
N VAL A 442 32.01 36.02 -9.97
CA VAL A 442 31.78 37.33 -9.38
C VAL A 442 30.34 37.76 -9.67
N ALA A 443 29.65 38.23 -8.64
CA ALA A 443 28.31 38.78 -8.75
C ALA A 443 28.33 40.16 -9.43
N ALA A 444 27.18 40.64 -9.89
CA ALA A 444 27.07 41.91 -10.62
C ALA A 444 27.51 43.12 -9.79
N ASP A 445 27.48 43.03 -8.47
CA ASP A 445 27.96 44.06 -7.55
C ASP A 445 29.47 44.01 -7.30
N GLY A 446 30.18 43.02 -7.85
CA GLY A 446 31.61 42.80 -7.65
C GLY A 446 31.95 41.85 -6.51
N THR A 447 30.97 41.36 -5.76
CA THR A 447 31.20 40.43 -4.64
C THR A 447 31.41 39.00 -5.11
N TRP A 448 32.18 38.23 -4.35
CA TRP A 448 32.36 36.80 -4.58
C TRP A 448 32.57 36.06 -3.28
N ALA A 449 32.22 34.78 -3.29
CA ALA A 449 32.50 33.86 -2.20
C ALA A 449 32.91 32.50 -2.78
N TRP A 450 33.89 31.85 -2.16
CA TRP A 450 34.38 30.54 -2.54
C TRP A 450 34.58 29.71 -1.28
N ASP A 451 34.08 28.48 -1.32
CA ASP A 451 34.40 27.46 -0.34
C ASP A 451 35.25 26.42 -1.04
N SER A 452 36.35 26.01 -0.42
CA SER A 452 37.20 24.97 -0.98
C SER A 452 36.44 23.66 -1.16
N GLY A 453 35.45 23.39 -0.32
CA GLY A 453 34.69 22.14 -0.33
C GLY A 453 35.48 20.96 0.21
N TRP A 454 36.68 21.21 0.78
CA TRP A 454 37.50 20.23 1.50
C TRP A 454 38.00 20.83 2.82
N PRO A 455 38.20 19.99 3.86
CA PRO A 455 38.81 20.43 5.10
C PRO A 455 40.28 20.77 4.88
N TRP A 456 40.72 21.92 5.38
CA TRP A 456 42.10 22.33 5.42
C TRP A 456 42.82 21.66 6.58
N GLN A 457 44.06 21.22 6.33
CA GLN A 457 44.92 20.68 7.38
C GLN A 457 45.31 21.79 8.35
N ALA A 458 45.54 21.44 9.61
CA ALA A 458 46.04 22.41 10.59
C ALA A 458 47.41 22.95 10.17
N GLY A 459 47.66 24.22 10.48
CA GLY A 459 48.89 24.92 10.15
C GLY A 459 48.71 26.03 9.12
N MET A 460 49.85 26.66 8.80
CA MET A 460 49.91 27.88 7.99
C MET A 460 49.74 27.57 6.50
N HIS A 461 48.82 28.27 5.85
CA HIS A 461 48.55 28.20 4.41
C HIS A 461 48.75 29.57 3.77
N THR A 462 49.02 29.58 2.46
CA THR A 462 49.00 30.81 1.65
C THR A 462 48.32 30.52 0.32
N VAL A 463 47.26 31.25 0.03
CA VAL A 463 46.50 31.14 -1.23
C VAL A 463 46.63 32.43 -2.03
N GLU A 464 46.99 32.30 -3.30
CA GLU A 464 47.06 33.38 -4.28
C GLU A 464 45.70 33.53 -4.97
N VAL A 465 45.08 34.69 -4.82
CA VAL A 465 43.76 35.01 -5.37
C VAL A 465 43.90 35.96 -6.55
N PHE A 466 43.30 35.66 -7.70
CA PHE A 466 43.38 36.50 -8.91
C PHE A 466 42.02 36.63 -9.59
N ALA A 467 41.78 37.74 -10.27
CA ALA A 467 40.57 37.98 -11.06
C ALA A 467 40.79 37.59 -12.52
N VAL A 468 39.71 37.18 -13.19
CA VAL A 468 39.67 36.85 -14.61
C VAL A 468 38.55 37.64 -15.28
N ASP A 469 38.86 38.39 -16.34
CA ASP A 469 37.85 39.11 -17.12
C ASP A 469 37.03 38.17 -18.03
N ALA A 470 36.05 38.72 -18.75
CA ALA A 470 35.25 37.96 -19.70
C ALA A 470 36.03 37.45 -20.93
N ALA A 471 37.21 38.02 -21.21
CA ALA A 471 38.11 37.61 -22.29
C ALA A 471 39.14 36.56 -21.86
N GLY A 472 39.23 36.24 -20.55
CA GLY A 472 40.15 35.28 -19.97
C GLY A 472 41.48 35.86 -19.48
N SER A 473 41.64 37.19 -19.44
CA SER A 473 42.87 37.84 -18.94
C SER A 473 42.91 37.82 -17.41
N GLU A 474 44.07 37.47 -16.84
CA GLU A 474 44.29 37.42 -15.38
C GLU A 474 44.80 38.76 -14.83
N SER A 475 44.35 39.13 -13.63
CA SER A 475 44.92 40.23 -12.84
C SER A 475 46.23 39.82 -12.15
N PRO A 476 46.98 40.76 -11.55
CA PRO A 476 47.96 40.43 -10.52
C PRO A 476 47.31 39.63 -9.37
N VAL A 477 48.11 38.78 -8.69
CA VAL A 477 47.66 37.95 -7.57
C VAL A 477 47.65 38.72 -6.25
N ALA A 478 46.70 38.41 -5.37
CA ALA A 478 46.66 38.81 -3.98
C ALA A 478 46.97 37.59 -3.09
N PRO A 479 48.15 37.54 -2.43
CA PRO A 479 48.49 36.45 -1.53
C PRO A 479 47.77 36.61 -0.18
N VAL A 480 47.12 35.54 0.26
CA VAL A 480 46.36 35.49 1.53
C VAL A 480 46.97 34.41 2.42
N PRO A 481 47.88 34.78 3.34
CA PRO A 481 48.34 33.88 4.37
C PRO A 481 47.26 33.75 5.46
N PHE A 482 47.02 32.53 5.96
CA PHE A 482 46.12 32.27 7.10
C PHE A 482 46.54 30.97 7.80
N ASP A 483 46.16 30.80 9.06
CA ASP A 483 46.51 29.64 9.87
C ASP A 483 45.25 28.89 10.31
N VAL A 484 45.25 27.57 10.10
CA VAL A 484 44.15 26.71 10.50
C VAL A 484 44.51 26.09 11.85
N MET A 485 43.80 26.48 12.90
CA MET A 485 44.11 26.03 14.25
C MET A 485 43.71 24.56 14.46
N HIS A 486 44.53 23.81 15.20
CA HIS A 486 44.11 22.52 15.74
C HIS A 486 42.88 22.70 16.63
N ALA A 487 41.82 21.94 16.37
CA ALA A 487 40.79 21.73 17.38
C ALA A 487 41.43 21.00 18.57
N THR A 488 41.76 21.73 19.64
CA THR A 488 42.07 21.11 20.91
C THR A 488 40.81 20.40 21.39
N ALA A 489 40.87 19.05 21.42
CA ALA A 489 39.88 18.26 22.12
C ALA A 489 39.84 18.76 23.57
N GLY A 490 38.74 19.41 23.95
CA GLY A 490 38.53 19.88 25.31
C GLY A 490 38.75 18.72 26.28
N ALA A 491 39.73 18.91 27.17
CA ALA A 491 39.98 18.00 28.27
C ALA A 491 38.69 17.83 29.09
N SER A 492 38.24 16.58 29.24
CA SER A 492 37.29 16.22 30.28
C SER A 492 37.93 16.51 31.65
N PRO A 493 37.31 17.30 32.54
CA PRO A 493 37.74 17.36 33.91
C PRO A 493 37.32 16.05 34.60
N PHE A 494 38.30 15.25 34.99
CA PHE A 494 38.12 14.36 36.12
C PHE A 494 37.98 15.22 37.39
N ALA A 495 36.94 15.01 38.18
CA ALA A 495 37.06 14.57 39.58
C ALA A 495 35.72 14.63 40.34
N TYR A 496 35.45 13.51 41.03
CA TYR A 496 34.47 13.20 42.08
C TYR A 496 33.00 12.99 41.71
#